data_AF-A0A2S8F9E2-F1
#
_entry.id   AF-A0A2S8F9E2-F1
#
_cell.length_a   1.000
_cell.length_b   1.000
_cell.length_c   1.000
_cell.angle_alpha   90.00
_cell.angle_beta   90.00
_cell.angle_gamma   90.00
#
_symmetry.space_group_name_H-M   'P 1'
#
loop_
_entity.id
_entity.type
_entity.pdbx_description
1 polymer ?
#
loop_
_entity_poly.entity_id
_entity_poly.type
_entity_poly.pdbx_seq_one_letter_code
_entity_poly.pdbx_strand_id
1 'polypeptide(L)'
;MPLRPFKRSTQQQTIIQAFTWHAGDQVMETLTQLQRRYDALHTDATRLAGTTGQLSQRAATYYHLYEDSGRNHIFPLIAAHGALWASGYFAFGMKLGELLSWQYGFSPRRRQQQLDALANFAEAFREVNRRVCVEIYTTYHFTKQYGQHPLASEFVRPELLTALRRLHDANQARTKLDDFSKRAIFETHFRDEQATIVGPRIENAVAKFGWPLMRFLALMPAVRFAYFPQGRWLQFWKFDRQEERISHGLKAFDLAAAVGWQQVEQTLDHYQILPNEFFANSLAHFANLRNDLLAAT
;
A
#
# COMPACT_ATOMS: atom_id res chain seq x y z
N MET A 1 -66.10 -22.67 -61.10
CA MET A 1 -66.17 -22.36 -59.64
C MET A 1 -64.78 -21.94 -59.18
N PRO A 2 -64.58 -20.71 -58.66
CA PRO A 2 -63.27 -20.25 -58.22
C PRO A 2 -62.99 -20.66 -56.77
N LEU A 3 -61.75 -21.08 -56.50
CA LEU A 3 -61.22 -21.47 -55.19
C LEU A 3 -61.05 -20.24 -54.27
N ARG A 4 -61.59 -20.32 -53.05
CA ARG A 4 -61.34 -19.35 -51.98
C ARG A 4 -59.98 -19.63 -51.31
N PRO A 5 -59.20 -18.61 -50.90
CA PRO A 5 -57.97 -18.81 -50.17
C PRO A 5 -58.25 -19.14 -48.69
N PHE A 6 -57.58 -20.18 -48.20
CA PHE A 6 -57.59 -20.58 -46.79
C PHE A 6 -56.74 -19.61 -45.96
N LYS A 7 -57.37 -18.85 -45.06
CA LYS A 7 -56.68 -18.03 -44.05
C LYS A 7 -55.98 -18.95 -43.05
N ARG A 8 -54.66 -18.85 -42.92
CA ARG A 8 -53.91 -19.47 -41.81
C ARG A 8 -54.24 -18.72 -40.51
N SER A 9 -54.54 -19.48 -39.46
CA SER A 9 -54.89 -19.00 -38.14
C SER A 9 -53.67 -18.53 -37.36
N THR A 10 -53.86 -17.47 -36.57
CA THR A 10 -52.91 -16.72 -35.75
C THR A 10 -52.34 -17.52 -34.54
N GLN A 11 -52.42 -18.85 -34.56
CA GLN A 11 -52.06 -19.71 -33.42
C GLN A 11 -50.73 -20.46 -33.58
N GLN A 12 -50.06 -20.36 -34.73
CA GLN A 12 -48.70 -20.90 -34.92
C GLN A 12 -47.57 -19.86 -34.73
N GLN A 13 -47.90 -18.63 -34.35
CA GLN A 13 -46.90 -17.62 -33.96
C GLN A 13 -46.61 -17.59 -32.45
N THR A 14 -47.28 -18.43 -31.65
CA THR A 14 -47.10 -18.49 -30.18
C THR A 14 -46.19 -19.64 -29.72
N ILE A 15 -45.46 -20.29 -30.64
CA ILE A 15 -44.44 -21.31 -30.33
C ILE A 15 -43.09 -20.92 -30.95
N ILE A 16 -42.80 -19.61 -30.95
CA ILE A 16 -41.43 -19.05 -30.95
C ILE A 16 -41.43 -17.95 -29.87
N GLN A 17 -41.84 -18.32 -28.65
CA GLN A 17 -41.70 -17.52 -27.43
C GLN A 17 -41.32 -18.44 -26.26
N ALA A 18 -40.36 -19.34 -26.51
CA ALA A 18 -39.69 -20.10 -25.48
C ALA A 18 -38.20 -20.11 -25.83
N PHE A 19 -37.36 -19.72 -24.87
CA PHE A 19 -35.90 -19.54 -24.95
C PHE A 19 -35.38 -18.17 -25.41
N THR A 20 -35.74 -17.12 -24.68
CA THR A 20 -34.77 -16.07 -24.33
C THR A 20 -34.62 -16.03 -22.82
N TRP A 21 -33.59 -16.73 -22.35
CA TRP A 21 -33.07 -16.60 -21.00
C TRP A 21 -32.80 -15.12 -20.71
N HIS A 22 -33.54 -14.54 -19.77
CA HIS A 22 -33.14 -13.29 -19.11
C HIS A 22 -31.96 -13.60 -18.19
N ALA A 23 -30.77 -13.70 -18.76
CA ALA A 23 -29.56 -13.34 -18.03
C ALA A 23 -29.63 -11.82 -17.88
N GLY A 24 -29.89 -11.34 -16.67
CA GLY A 24 -30.01 -9.91 -16.41
C GLY A 24 -28.80 -9.18 -16.96
N ASP A 25 -29.04 -8.13 -17.75
CA ASP A 25 -28.06 -7.13 -18.12
C ASP A 25 -27.47 -6.55 -16.83
N GLN A 26 -26.39 -7.16 -16.32
CA GLN A 26 -25.45 -6.39 -15.53
C GLN A 26 -24.88 -5.36 -16.49
N VAL A 27 -25.41 -4.14 -16.43
CA VAL A 27 -24.83 -2.98 -17.11
C VAL A 27 -23.38 -2.91 -16.65
N MET A 28 -22.47 -3.36 -17.52
CA MET A 28 -21.05 -3.37 -17.23
C MET A 28 -20.61 -1.94 -16.95
N GLU A 29 -19.91 -1.72 -15.83
CA GLU A 29 -19.51 -0.37 -15.43
C GLU A 29 -18.65 0.27 -16.52
N THR A 30 -19.04 1.47 -16.94
CA THR A 30 -18.29 2.29 -17.89
C THR A 30 -16.96 2.76 -17.29
N LEU A 31 -16.01 3.18 -18.13
CA LEU A 31 -14.73 3.74 -17.69
C LEU A 31 -14.92 4.89 -16.69
N THR A 32 -15.89 5.78 -16.94
CA THR A 32 -16.21 6.91 -16.06
C THR A 32 -16.80 6.46 -14.72
N GLN A 33 -17.54 5.35 -14.68
CA GLN A 33 -18.00 4.78 -13.41
C GLN A 33 -16.84 4.20 -12.62
N LEU A 34 -15.96 3.42 -13.28
CA LEU A 34 -14.77 2.86 -12.64
C LEU A 34 -13.82 3.93 -12.13
N GLN A 35 -13.62 5.02 -12.88
CA GLN A 35 -12.82 6.17 -12.43
C GLN A 35 -13.39 6.75 -11.13
N ARG A 36 -14.71 6.98 -11.06
CA ARG A 36 -15.35 7.47 -9.83
C ARG A 36 -15.17 6.50 -8.66
N ARG A 37 -15.19 5.19 -8.91
CA ARG A 37 -14.95 4.17 -7.87
C ARG A 37 -13.49 4.19 -7.39
N TYR A 38 -12.55 4.27 -8.32
CA TYR A 38 -11.13 4.39 -8.03
C TYR A 38 -10.84 5.66 -7.20
N ASP A 39 -11.38 6.80 -7.61
CA ASP A 39 -11.20 8.09 -6.93
C ASP A 39 -11.83 8.11 -5.53
N ALA A 40 -12.98 7.45 -5.36
CA ALA A 40 -13.60 7.28 -4.05
C ALA A 40 -12.71 6.44 -3.12
N LEU A 41 -12.19 5.30 -3.61
CA LEU A 41 -11.23 4.47 -2.87
C LEU A 41 -9.96 5.24 -2.52
N HIS A 42 -9.44 6.05 -3.46
CA HIS A 42 -8.28 6.89 -3.22
C HIS A 42 -8.54 7.98 -2.16
N THR A 43 -9.74 8.54 -2.15
CA THR A 43 -10.17 9.52 -1.14
C THR A 43 -10.25 8.88 0.24
N ASP A 44 -10.88 7.70 0.35
CA ASP A 44 -10.93 6.92 1.58
C ASP A 44 -9.52 6.57 2.07
N ALA A 45 -8.68 6.06 1.15
CA ALA A 45 -7.30 5.70 1.41
C ALA A 45 -6.48 6.89 1.94
N THR A 46 -6.70 8.08 1.38
CA THR A 46 -6.04 9.32 1.83
C THR A 46 -6.39 9.65 3.27
N ARG A 47 -7.66 9.50 3.67
CA ARG A 47 -8.09 9.72 5.06
C ARG A 47 -7.53 8.65 5.98
N LEU A 48 -7.62 7.38 5.58
CA LEU A 48 -7.13 6.22 6.34
C LEU A 48 -5.61 6.20 6.50
N ALA A 49 -4.85 6.71 5.54
CA ALA A 49 -3.41 6.87 5.67
C ALA A 49 -3.02 7.92 6.72
N GLY A 50 -3.94 8.81 7.11
CA GLY A 50 -3.74 9.86 8.10
C GLY A 50 -2.71 10.90 7.66
N THR A 51 -2.29 11.77 8.57
CA THR A 51 -1.15 12.69 8.35
C THR A 51 0.17 11.93 8.43
N THR A 52 1.28 12.60 8.13
CA THR A 52 2.64 12.04 8.25
C THR A 52 3.01 11.64 9.68
N GLY A 53 2.39 12.25 10.71
CA GLY A 53 2.58 11.89 12.12
C GLY A 53 1.70 10.75 12.64
N GLN A 54 0.61 10.40 11.95
CA GLN A 54 -0.36 9.38 12.39
C GLN A 54 0.09 7.95 12.00
N LEU A 55 1.22 7.51 12.54
CA LEU A 55 1.83 6.23 12.20
C LEU A 55 1.01 5.02 12.66
N SER A 56 0.39 5.09 13.83
CA SER A 56 -0.50 4.03 14.35
C SER A 56 -1.67 3.78 13.39
N GLN A 57 -2.35 4.86 12.99
CA GLN A 57 -3.44 4.82 12.01
C GLN A 57 -3.00 4.16 10.69
N ARG A 58 -1.84 4.59 10.16
CA ARG A 58 -1.28 4.06 8.92
C ARG A 58 -0.89 2.59 9.04
N ALA A 59 -0.27 2.19 10.15
CA ALA A 59 0.07 0.79 10.40
C ALA A 59 -1.18 -0.10 10.54
N ALA A 60 -2.25 0.39 11.19
CA ALA A 60 -3.53 -0.30 11.25
C ALA A 60 -4.16 -0.48 9.86
N THR A 61 -4.11 0.55 9.00
CA THR A 61 -4.57 0.47 7.61
C THR A 61 -3.79 -0.56 6.80
N TYR A 62 -2.46 -0.58 6.90
CA TYR A 62 -1.66 -1.63 6.27
C TYR A 62 -2.02 -3.03 6.77
N TYR A 63 -2.11 -3.19 8.10
CA TYR A 63 -2.41 -4.48 8.70
C TYR A 63 -3.80 -4.99 8.30
N HIS A 64 -4.78 -4.10 8.14
CA HIS A 64 -6.09 -4.45 7.60
C HIS A 64 -5.99 -5.12 6.22
N LEU A 65 -5.20 -4.58 5.28
CA LEU A 65 -5.05 -5.19 3.96
C LEU A 65 -4.42 -6.59 4.03
N TYR A 66 -3.47 -6.76 4.94
CA TYR A 66 -2.87 -8.06 5.21
C TYR A 66 -3.92 -9.05 5.75
N GLU A 67 -4.71 -8.68 6.75
CA GLU A 67 -5.75 -9.57 7.30
C GLU A 67 -6.90 -9.83 6.33
N ASP A 68 -7.40 -8.81 5.64
CA ASP A 68 -8.50 -8.90 4.68
C ASP A 68 -8.13 -9.80 3.48
N SER A 69 -6.84 -9.90 3.16
CA SER A 69 -6.31 -10.82 2.14
C SER A 69 -6.20 -12.28 2.58
N GLY A 70 -6.68 -12.61 3.79
CA GLY A 70 -6.46 -13.93 4.38
C GLY A 70 -4.99 -14.17 4.73
N ARG A 71 -4.24 -13.11 5.03
CA ARG A 71 -2.78 -13.12 5.30
C ARG A 71 -1.92 -13.53 4.10
N ASN A 72 -2.42 -13.34 2.88
CA ASN A 72 -1.66 -13.60 1.64
C ASN A 72 -0.89 -12.36 1.15
N HIS A 73 -1.37 -11.14 1.44
CA HIS A 73 -0.74 -9.91 1.00
C HIS A 73 0.35 -9.45 1.96
N ILE A 74 1.58 -9.95 1.78
CA ILE A 74 2.69 -9.70 2.71
C ILE A 74 3.21 -8.26 2.65
N PHE A 75 3.10 -7.58 1.50
CA PHE A 75 3.63 -6.22 1.33
C PHE A 75 3.12 -5.26 2.42
N PRO A 76 1.80 -5.12 2.66
CA PRO A 76 1.29 -4.26 3.72
C PRO A 76 1.88 -4.56 5.11
N LEU A 77 2.04 -5.83 5.48
CA LEU A 77 2.62 -6.19 6.78
C LEU A 77 4.05 -5.66 6.93
N ILE A 78 4.91 -5.86 5.92
CA ILE A 78 6.28 -5.33 5.91
C ILE A 78 6.28 -3.79 5.86
N ALA A 79 5.35 -3.19 5.11
CA ALA A 79 5.21 -1.73 5.05
C ALA A 79 4.79 -1.12 6.40
N ALA A 80 3.99 -1.82 7.21
CA ALA A 80 3.67 -1.43 8.58
C ALA A 80 4.93 -1.38 9.46
N HIS A 81 5.79 -2.42 9.41
CA HIS A 81 7.09 -2.40 10.07
C HIS A 81 7.97 -1.23 9.60
N GLY A 82 7.96 -0.93 8.30
CA GLY A 82 8.64 0.21 7.70
C GLY A 82 8.16 1.55 8.27
N ALA A 83 6.85 1.76 8.31
CA ALA A 83 6.24 2.99 8.83
C ALA A 83 6.59 3.21 10.31
N LEU A 84 6.51 2.14 11.13
CA LEU A 84 6.79 2.22 12.57
C LEU A 84 8.28 2.40 12.86
N TRP A 85 9.16 1.67 12.16
CA TRP A 85 10.61 1.81 12.30
C TRP A 85 11.10 3.23 11.97
N ALA A 86 10.52 3.84 10.93
CA ALA A 86 10.91 5.17 10.47
C ALA A 86 10.74 6.26 11.55
N SER A 87 9.83 6.08 12.51
CA SER A 87 9.66 6.98 13.66
C SER A 87 10.96 7.17 14.44
N GLY A 88 11.58 6.06 14.86
CA GLY A 88 12.83 6.08 15.63
C GLY A 88 13.99 6.62 14.82
N TYR A 89 14.06 6.26 13.54
CA TYR A 89 15.10 6.75 12.62
C TYR A 89 15.05 8.27 12.47
N PHE A 90 13.88 8.85 12.21
CA PHE A 90 13.75 10.30 12.06
C PHE A 90 13.95 11.03 13.39
N ALA A 91 13.48 10.48 14.52
CA ALA A 91 13.72 11.07 15.83
C ALA A 91 15.23 11.15 16.15
N PHE A 92 15.99 10.08 15.84
CA PHE A 92 17.44 10.09 15.95
C PHE A 92 18.09 11.11 15.01
N GLY A 93 17.68 11.12 13.73
CA GLY A 93 18.21 12.04 12.72
C GLY A 93 17.99 13.51 13.08
N MET A 94 16.83 13.86 13.64
CA MET A 94 16.54 15.22 14.12
C MET A 94 17.45 15.62 15.27
N LYS A 95 17.61 14.77 16.30
CA LYS A 95 18.54 15.03 17.42
C LYS A 95 19.98 15.20 16.96
N LEU A 96 20.43 14.35 16.03
CA LEU A 96 21.77 14.46 15.45
C LEU A 96 21.92 15.76 14.64
N GLY A 97 20.90 16.14 13.89
CA GLY A 97 20.85 17.42 13.18
C GLY A 97 20.93 18.62 14.13
N GLU A 98 20.19 18.61 15.23
CA GLU A 98 20.27 19.62 16.29
C GLU A 98 21.69 19.74 16.83
N LEU A 99 22.35 18.61 17.11
CA LEU A 99 23.74 18.58 17.58
C LEU A 99 24.70 19.15 16.52
N LEU A 100 24.61 18.68 15.27
CA LEU A 100 25.50 19.12 14.20
C LEU A 100 25.23 20.57 13.78
N SER A 101 24.04 21.12 14.09
CA SER A 101 23.70 22.51 13.79
C SER A 101 24.51 23.52 14.61
N TRP A 102 25.11 23.09 15.73
CA TRP A 102 25.95 23.96 16.58
C TRP A 102 27.20 24.50 15.85
N GLN A 103 27.65 23.85 14.78
CA GLN A 103 28.69 24.40 13.90
C GLN A 103 28.30 25.76 13.28
N TYR A 104 27.01 26.08 13.26
CA TYR A 104 26.45 27.36 12.81
C TYR A 104 26.04 28.26 13.98
N GLY A 105 26.55 28.05 15.19
CA GLY A 105 26.16 28.80 16.40
C GLY A 105 26.34 30.32 16.28
N PHE A 106 27.35 30.76 15.53
CA PHE A 106 27.59 32.19 15.23
C PHE A 106 26.75 32.74 14.06
N SER A 107 25.86 31.94 13.50
CA SER A 107 24.97 32.32 12.41
C SER A 107 23.56 31.77 12.65
N PRO A 108 22.79 32.37 13.58
CA PRO A 108 21.47 31.85 13.98
C PRO A 108 20.53 31.62 12.80
N ARG A 109 20.52 32.53 11.82
CA ARG A 109 19.73 32.39 10.58
C ARG A 109 20.12 31.15 9.78
N ARG A 110 21.42 30.89 9.60
CA ARG A 110 21.92 29.71 8.89
C ARG A 110 21.61 28.43 9.66
N ARG A 111 21.75 28.45 10.99
CA ARG A 111 21.37 27.34 11.85
C ARG A 111 19.89 26.97 11.67
N GLN A 112 19.00 27.96 11.74
CA GLN A 112 17.56 27.75 11.55
C GLN A 112 17.26 27.18 10.16
N GLN A 113 17.83 27.78 9.11
CA GLN A 113 17.65 27.30 7.73
C GLN A 113 18.05 25.82 7.56
N GLN A 114 19.12 25.37 8.23
CA GLN A 114 19.58 23.98 8.16
C GLN A 114 18.66 23.01 8.92
N LEU A 115 18.13 23.44 10.07
CA LEU A 115 17.15 22.66 10.83
C LEU A 115 15.81 22.58 10.09
N ASP A 116 15.35 23.68 9.49
CA ASP A 116 14.14 23.69 8.66
C ASP A 116 14.30 22.79 7.43
N ALA A 117 15.46 22.84 6.76
CA ALA A 117 15.76 21.96 5.64
C ALA A 117 15.76 20.48 6.04
N LEU A 118 16.28 20.15 7.23
CA LEU A 118 16.26 18.78 7.77
C LEU A 118 14.82 18.32 8.11
N ALA A 119 14.03 19.19 8.73
CA ALA A 119 12.64 18.90 9.05
C ALA A 119 11.82 18.65 7.76
N ASN A 120 11.98 19.50 6.75
CA ASN A 120 11.36 19.34 5.44
C ASN A 120 11.80 18.05 4.72
N PHE A 121 13.07 17.68 4.85
CA PHE A 121 13.60 16.44 4.30
C PHE A 121 12.99 15.21 4.98
N ALA A 122 12.94 15.18 6.31
CA ALA A 122 12.28 14.10 7.05
C ALA A 122 10.78 14.01 6.70
N GLU A 123 10.12 15.15 6.57
CA GLU A 123 8.71 15.21 6.20
C GLU A 123 8.43 14.66 4.81
N ALA A 124 9.30 14.97 3.84
CA ALA A 124 9.20 14.40 2.49
C ALA A 124 9.26 12.85 2.50
N PHE A 125 10.10 12.26 3.36
CA PHE A 125 10.16 10.80 3.48
C PHE A 125 8.92 10.21 4.18
N ARG A 126 8.39 10.86 5.22
CA ARG A 126 7.13 10.43 5.84
C ARG A 126 5.97 10.51 4.86
N GLU A 127 5.95 11.55 4.02
CA GLU A 127 4.96 11.71 2.95
C GLU A 127 5.05 10.61 1.90
N VAL A 128 6.26 10.12 1.56
CA VAL A 128 6.42 8.95 0.69
C VAL A 128 5.72 7.73 1.31
N ASN A 129 6.00 7.41 2.58
CA ASN A 129 5.35 6.30 3.26
C ASN A 129 3.82 6.45 3.31
N ARG A 130 3.32 7.66 3.57
CA ARG A 130 1.88 7.96 3.52
C ARG A 130 1.29 7.64 2.14
N ARG A 131 1.91 8.10 1.06
CA ARG A 131 1.44 7.87 -0.31
C ARG A 131 1.46 6.40 -0.69
N VAL A 132 2.47 5.66 -0.27
CA VAL A 132 2.52 4.21 -0.45
C VAL A 132 1.29 3.57 0.21
N CYS A 133 0.90 3.99 1.42
CA CYS A 133 -0.32 3.48 2.06
C CYS A 133 -1.57 3.77 1.22
N VAL A 134 -1.68 4.99 0.69
CA VAL A 134 -2.83 5.41 -0.15
C VAL A 134 -2.96 4.54 -1.39
N GLU A 135 -1.88 4.41 -2.15
CA GLU A 135 -1.89 3.68 -3.43
C GLU A 135 -2.20 2.20 -3.24
N ILE A 136 -1.68 1.59 -2.18
CA ILE A 136 -1.86 0.16 -1.93
C ILE A 136 -3.27 -0.15 -1.49
N TYR A 137 -3.83 0.66 -0.58
CA TYR A 137 -5.22 0.51 -0.19
C TYR A 137 -6.14 0.66 -1.40
N THR A 138 -5.93 1.71 -2.20
CA THR A 138 -6.72 2.00 -3.41
C THR A 138 -6.66 0.84 -4.39
N THR A 139 -5.44 0.44 -4.77
CA THR A 139 -5.21 -0.61 -5.77
C THR A 139 -5.72 -1.97 -5.28
N TYR A 140 -5.48 -2.32 -4.01
CA TYR A 140 -5.94 -3.57 -3.44
C TYR A 140 -7.47 -3.67 -3.46
N HIS A 141 -8.18 -2.68 -2.94
CA HIS A 141 -9.65 -2.72 -2.89
C HIS A 141 -10.28 -2.58 -4.28
N PHE A 142 -9.68 -1.76 -5.17
CA PHE A 142 -10.15 -1.64 -6.54
C PHE A 142 -10.02 -2.98 -7.28
N THR A 143 -8.86 -3.62 -7.21
CA THR A 143 -8.63 -4.92 -7.88
C THR A 143 -9.40 -6.06 -7.21
N LYS A 144 -9.74 -5.97 -5.93
CA LYS A 144 -10.60 -6.94 -5.26
C LYS A 144 -12.02 -6.92 -5.83
N GLN A 145 -12.55 -5.73 -6.18
CA GLN A 145 -13.91 -5.56 -6.67
C GLN A 145 -13.99 -5.65 -8.20
N TYR A 146 -13.07 -4.98 -8.88
CA TYR A 146 -13.08 -4.76 -10.32
C TYR A 146 -11.93 -5.45 -11.03
N GLY A 147 -11.17 -6.29 -10.33
CA GLY A 147 -10.00 -6.96 -10.88
C GLY A 147 -10.30 -7.67 -12.20
N GLN A 148 -11.41 -8.39 -12.32
CA GLN A 148 -11.78 -9.12 -13.54
C GLN A 148 -12.43 -8.24 -14.62
N HIS A 149 -12.66 -6.95 -14.36
CA HIS A 149 -13.26 -6.04 -15.32
C HIS A 149 -12.33 -5.82 -16.52
N PRO A 150 -12.82 -5.80 -17.77
CA PRO A 150 -11.98 -5.60 -18.96
C PRO A 150 -11.17 -4.30 -18.96
N LEU A 151 -11.72 -3.25 -18.34
CA LEU A 151 -11.11 -1.93 -18.22
C LEU A 151 -10.24 -1.73 -16.96
N ALA A 152 -10.01 -2.78 -16.15
CA ALA A 152 -9.23 -2.65 -14.92
C ALA A 152 -7.75 -2.26 -15.18
N SER A 153 -7.21 -2.64 -16.34
CA SER A 153 -5.84 -2.31 -16.75
C SER A 153 -5.62 -0.83 -17.03
N GLU A 154 -6.68 -0.03 -17.18
CA GLU A 154 -6.58 1.42 -17.32
C GLU A 154 -6.17 2.09 -15.99
N PHE A 155 -6.39 1.41 -14.86
CA PHE A 155 -6.14 1.94 -13.51
C PHE A 155 -4.93 1.30 -12.84
N VAL A 156 -4.63 0.05 -13.18
CA VAL A 156 -3.59 -0.75 -12.53
C VAL A 156 -2.72 -1.41 -13.58
N ARG A 157 -1.39 -1.29 -13.43
CA ARG A 157 -0.45 -1.88 -14.37
C ARG A 157 -0.71 -3.39 -14.55
N PRO A 158 -0.63 -3.92 -15.79
CA PRO A 158 -1.03 -5.30 -16.09
C PRO A 158 -0.36 -6.36 -15.20
N GLU A 159 0.93 -6.20 -14.88
CA GLU A 159 1.68 -7.13 -14.05
C GLU A 159 1.17 -7.13 -12.61
N LEU A 160 0.94 -5.94 -12.04
CA LEU A 160 0.40 -5.78 -10.69
C LEU A 160 -1.04 -6.27 -10.60
N LEU A 161 -1.87 -5.95 -11.61
CA LEU A 161 -3.24 -6.45 -11.73
C LEU A 161 -3.27 -7.98 -11.75
N THR A 162 -2.38 -8.62 -12.51
CA THR A 162 -2.27 -10.08 -12.58
C THR A 162 -1.86 -10.68 -11.23
N ALA A 163 -0.87 -10.08 -10.55
CA ALA A 163 -0.42 -10.53 -9.24
C ALA A 163 -1.53 -10.41 -8.18
N LEU A 164 -2.26 -9.29 -8.17
CA LEU A 164 -3.35 -9.05 -7.23
C LEU A 164 -4.58 -9.92 -7.52
N ARG A 165 -4.92 -10.18 -8.79
CA ARG A 165 -5.97 -11.15 -9.13
C ARG A 165 -5.67 -12.53 -8.53
N ARG A 166 -4.46 -13.05 -8.71
CA ARG A 166 -4.03 -14.34 -8.11
C ARG A 166 -4.17 -14.34 -6.59
N LEU A 167 -3.83 -13.22 -5.96
CA LEU A 167 -3.98 -13.04 -4.52
C LEU A 167 -5.45 -13.08 -4.09
N HIS A 168 -6.33 -12.36 -4.80
CA HIS A 168 -7.77 -12.32 -4.52
C HIS A 168 -8.45 -13.66 -4.76
N ASP A 169 -8.09 -14.35 -5.85
CA ASP A 169 -8.60 -15.69 -6.17
C ASP A 169 -8.21 -16.70 -5.06
N ALA A 170 -6.96 -16.66 -4.59
CA ALA A 170 -6.51 -17.49 -3.47
C ALA A 170 -7.28 -17.17 -2.18
N ASN A 171 -7.50 -15.90 -1.87
CA ASN A 171 -8.27 -15.48 -0.70
C ASN A 171 -9.75 -15.93 -0.78
N GLN A 172 -10.38 -15.77 -1.95
CA GLN A 172 -11.76 -16.21 -2.18
C GLN A 172 -11.89 -17.73 -2.04
N ALA A 173 -10.90 -18.49 -2.52
CA ALA A 173 -10.80 -19.93 -2.34
C ALA A 173 -10.40 -20.36 -0.91
N ARG A 174 -10.11 -19.40 0.00
CA ARG A 174 -9.57 -19.63 1.35
C ARG A 174 -8.27 -20.42 1.35
N THR A 175 -7.48 -20.26 0.31
CA THR A 175 -6.18 -20.91 0.13
C THR A 175 -5.08 -20.01 0.64
N LYS A 176 -4.26 -20.54 1.55
CA LYS A 176 -3.03 -19.87 1.98
C LYS A 176 -1.95 -20.09 0.92
N LEU A 177 -1.40 -19.00 0.40
CA LEU A 177 -0.28 -19.05 -0.53
C LEU A 177 1.01 -19.47 0.20
N ASP A 178 1.84 -20.23 -0.51
CA ASP A 178 3.20 -20.54 -0.07
C ASP A 178 4.10 -19.29 -0.18
N ASP A 179 5.28 -19.36 0.44
CA ASP A 179 6.18 -18.21 0.50
C ASP A 179 6.76 -17.86 -0.87
N PHE A 180 6.90 -18.84 -1.77
CA PHE A 180 7.30 -18.59 -3.16
C PHE A 180 6.28 -17.72 -3.90
N SER A 181 5.00 -18.07 -3.82
CA SER A 181 3.91 -17.32 -4.44
C SER A 181 3.73 -15.94 -3.80
N LYS A 182 3.80 -15.86 -2.47
CA LYS A 182 3.79 -14.59 -1.74
C LYS A 182 4.95 -13.69 -2.15
N ARG A 183 6.15 -14.26 -2.32
CA ARG A 183 7.34 -13.52 -2.74
C ARG A 183 7.18 -12.96 -4.15
N ALA A 184 6.63 -13.72 -5.07
CA ALA A 184 6.38 -13.25 -6.43
C ALA A 184 5.42 -12.05 -6.44
N ILE A 185 4.31 -12.13 -5.70
CA ILE A 185 3.35 -11.03 -5.57
C ILE A 185 4.00 -9.82 -4.88
N PHE A 186 4.74 -10.06 -3.79
CA PHE A 186 5.48 -9.02 -3.07
C PHE A 186 6.47 -8.31 -3.99
N GLU A 187 7.26 -9.04 -4.78
CA GLU A 187 8.26 -8.47 -5.68
C GLU A 187 7.63 -7.63 -6.78
N THR A 188 6.55 -8.12 -7.43
CA THR A 188 5.81 -7.34 -8.42
C THR A 188 5.32 -6.04 -7.82
N HIS A 189 4.67 -6.11 -6.66
CA HIS A 189 4.17 -4.94 -5.96
C HIS A 189 5.31 -3.98 -5.52
N PHE A 190 6.41 -4.52 -5.02
CA PHE A 190 7.54 -3.72 -4.55
C PHE A 190 8.23 -2.99 -5.70
N ARG A 191 8.48 -3.67 -6.82
CA ARG A 191 9.06 -3.03 -8.00
C ARG A 191 8.14 -1.95 -8.57
N ASP A 192 6.84 -2.22 -8.61
CA ASP A 192 5.80 -1.30 -9.03
C ASP A 192 5.90 0.01 -8.21
N GLU A 193 5.81 -0.12 -6.90
CA GLU A 193 5.84 0.98 -5.93
C GLU A 193 7.17 1.77 -5.97
N GLN A 194 8.30 1.08 -6.13
CA GLN A 194 9.61 1.72 -6.23
C GLN A 194 9.72 2.61 -7.48
N ALA A 195 9.13 2.17 -8.59
CA ALA A 195 9.20 2.89 -9.87
C ALA A 195 8.26 4.10 -9.95
N THR A 196 7.06 4.02 -9.39
CA THR A 196 6.02 5.06 -9.57
C THR A 196 5.85 5.98 -8.37
N ILE A 197 6.15 5.49 -7.16
CA ILE A 197 5.87 6.22 -5.93
C ILE A 197 7.16 6.70 -5.29
N VAL A 198 8.03 5.75 -4.92
CA VAL A 198 9.16 6.01 -4.02
C VAL A 198 10.34 6.68 -4.71
N GLY A 199 10.84 6.10 -5.81
CA GLY A 199 12.05 6.57 -6.50
C GLY A 199 12.01 8.06 -6.83
N PRO A 200 11.03 8.51 -7.64
CA PRO A 200 10.94 9.92 -8.04
C PRO A 200 10.85 10.90 -6.86
N ARG A 201 10.20 10.50 -5.76
CA ARG A 201 10.00 11.37 -4.59
C ARG A 201 11.23 11.46 -3.70
N ILE A 202 11.93 10.35 -3.49
CA ILE A 202 13.20 10.34 -2.78
C ILE A 202 14.22 11.17 -3.55
N GLU A 203 14.36 10.96 -4.86
CA GLU A 203 15.29 11.70 -5.70
C GLU A 203 15.03 13.21 -5.62
N ASN A 204 13.76 13.61 -5.69
CA ASN A 204 13.36 15.01 -5.54
C ASN A 204 13.70 15.59 -4.16
N ALA A 205 13.43 14.85 -3.08
CA ALA A 205 13.74 15.27 -1.72
C ALA A 205 15.26 15.42 -1.49
N VAL A 206 16.04 14.48 -2.01
CA VAL A 206 17.51 14.47 -1.93
C VAL A 206 18.12 15.63 -2.70
N ALA A 207 17.61 15.93 -3.90
CA ALA A 207 18.07 17.04 -4.71
C ALA A 207 17.85 18.41 -4.02
N LYS A 208 16.74 18.54 -3.27
CA LYS A 208 16.40 19.77 -2.54
C LYS A 208 17.14 19.92 -1.20
N PHE A 209 17.72 18.85 -0.67
CA PHE A 209 18.35 18.88 0.65
C PHE A 209 19.79 19.41 0.60
N GLY A 210 19.95 20.66 1.04
CA GLY A 210 21.18 21.44 0.92
C GLY A 210 22.23 21.24 2.01
N TRP A 211 22.08 20.28 2.93
CA TRP A 211 23.07 20.01 3.99
C TRP A 211 23.90 18.76 3.66
N PRO A 212 25.13 18.87 3.13
CA PRO A 212 25.84 17.71 2.60
C PRO A 212 26.11 16.60 3.62
N LEU A 213 26.56 16.97 4.83
CA LEU A 213 26.86 16.01 5.90
C LEU A 213 25.59 15.28 6.36
N MET A 214 24.51 16.01 6.67
CA MET A 214 23.25 15.38 7.08
C MET A 214 22.64 14.57 5.95
N ARG A 215 22.74 15.03 4.69
CA ARG A 215 22.28 14.27 3.52
C ARG A 215 23.01 12.94 3.40
N PHE A 216 24.34 12.95 3.54
CA PHE A 216 25.15 11.75 3.50
C PHE A 216 24.73 10.74 4.60
N LEU A 217 24.60 11.21 5.85
CA LEU A 217 24.16 10.38 6.96
C LEU A 217 22.74 9.84 6.77
N ALA A 218 21.82 10.69 6.29
CA ALA A 218 20.42 10.31 6.11
C ALA A 218 20.19 9.32 4.95
N LEU A 219 21.15 9.20 4.02
CA LEU A 219 21.13 8.25 2.91
C LEU A 219 21.79 6.91 3.22
N MET A 220 22.34 6.74 4.42
CA MET A 220 22.97 5.49 4.85
C MET A 220 22.27 4.84 6.06
N PRO A 221 20.94 4.68 6.04
CA PRO A 221 20.25 4.06 7.16
C PRO A 221 20.70 2.61 7.38
N ALA A 222 20.89 2.25 8.64
CA ALA A 222 20.93 0.85 9.08
C ALA A 222 19.50 0.43 9.46
N VAL A 223 18.80 -0.26 8.55
CA VAL A 223 17.42 -0.69 8.78
C VAL A 223 17.40 -1.98 9.59
N ARG A 224 16.64 -1.96 10.69
CA ARG A 224 16.40 -3.14 11.53
C ARG A 224 14.94 -3.17 11.94
N PHE A 225 14.14 -3.99 11.24
CA PHE A 225 12.77 -4.24 11.67
C PHE A 225 12.74 -5.12 12.92
N ALA A 226 11.66 -5.03 13.68
CA ALA A 226 11.50 -5.72 14.95
C ALA A 226 11.61 -7.26 14.82
N TYR A 227 11.19 -7.81 13.68
CA TYR A 227 11.29 -9.23 13.37
C TYR A 227 12.68 -9.67 12.90
N PHE A 228 13.64 -8.76 12.69
CA PHE A 228 14.98 -9.17 12.27
C PHE A 228 15.69 -9.95 13.39
N PRO A 229 16.30 -11.11 13.08
CA PRO A 229 17.09 -11.85 14.05
C PRO A 229 18.15 -10.98 14.72
N GLN A 230 18.56 -11.34 15.95
CA GLN A 230 19.58 -10.59 16.67
C GLN A 230 20.87 -10.44 15.84
N GLY A 231 21.44 -9.23 15.85
CA GLY A 231 22.66 -8.93 15.08
C GLY A 231 22.46 -8.82 13.56
N ARG A 232 21.21 -8.87 13.06
CA ARG A 232 20.90 -8.62 11.64
C ARG A 232 20.34 -7.21 11.43
N TRP A 233 20.84 -6.55 10.40
CA TRP A 233 20.34 -5.28 9.86
C TRP A 233 20.63 -5.22 8.36
N LEU A 234 19.98 -4.29 7.66
CA LEU A 234 20.23 -3.97 6.26
C LEU A 234 20.90 -2.60 6.21
N GLN A 235 22.20 -2.59 5.91
CA GLN A 235 22.98 -1.37 5.81
C GLN A 235 22.86 -0.80 4.40
N PHE A 236 22.26 0.39 4.29
CA PHE A 236 22.26 1.13 3.03
C PHE A 236 23.54 1.94 2.86
N TRP A 237 24.12 1.90 1.66
CA TRP A 237 25.20 2.77 1.22
C TRP A 237 24.65 4.04 0.57
N LYS A 238 23.57 3.91 -0.21
CA LYS A 238 22.87 5.03 -0.84
C LYS A 238 21.40 4.70 -0.99
N PHE A 239 20.58 5.15 -0.04
CA PHE A 239 19.14 4.89 -0.03
C PHE A 239 18.41 5.43 -1.27
N ASP A 240 18.97 6.40 -1.99
CA ASP A 240 18.43 6.90 -3.26
C ASP A 240 18.67 5.96 -4.45
N ARG A 241 19.50 4.91 -4.31
CA ARG A 241 19.65 3.87 -5.34
C ARG A 241 18.49 2.87 -5.33
N GLN A 242 17.75 2.82 -6.44
CA GLN A 242 16.60 1.93 -6.60
C GLN A 242 16.97 0.44 -6.47
N GLU A 243 18.04 -0.02 -7.11
CA GLU A 243 18.46 -1.43 -7.04
C GLU A 243 18.79 -1.87 -5.61
N GLU A 244 19.39 -0.98 -4.82
CA GLU A 244 19.71 -1.25 -3.42
C GLU A 244 18.42 -1.35 -2.57
N ARG A 245 17.45 -0.46 -2.80
CA ARG A 245 16.12 -0.55 -2.16
C ARG A 245 15.39 -1.83 -2.52
N ILE A 246 15.41 -2.24 -3.79
CA ILE A 246 14.83 -3.50 -4.26
C ILE A 246 15.50 -4.70 -3.61
N SER A 247 16.84 -4.77 -3.65
CA SER A 247 17.59 -5.87 -3.04
C SER A 247 17.31 -5.99 -1.54
N HIS A 248 17.33 -4.87 -0.80
CA HIS A 248 17.04 -4.87 0.63
C HIS A 248 15.57 -5.15 0.94
N GLY A 249 14.62 -4.66 0.13
CA GLY A 249 13.20 -4.98 0.29
C GLY A 249 12.92 -6.48 0.13
N LEU A 250 13.51 -7.11 -0.87
CA LEU A 250 13.40 -8.57 -1.08
C LEU A 250 14.09 -9.34 0.05
N LYS A 251 15.25 -8.88 0.53
CA LYS A 251 15.92 -9.50 1.67
C LYS A 251 15.13 -9.36 2.98
N ALA A 252 14.41 -8.25 3.16
CA ALA A 252 13.49 -8.09 4.29
C ALA A 252 12.34 -9.08 4.22
N PHE A 253 11.79 -9.34 3.03
CA PHE A 253 10.83 -10.42 2.81
C PHE A 253 11.43 -11.78 3.17
N ASP A 254 12.62 -12.10 2.66
CA ASP A 254 13.25 -13.41 2.91
C ASP A 254 13.51 -13.63 4.42
N LEU A 255 13.92 -12.59 5.14
CA LEU A 255 14.07 -12.61 6.60
C LEU A 255 12.71 -12.81 7.31
N ALA A 256 11.66 -12.12 6.87
CA ALA A 256 10.32 -12.24 7.42
C ALA A 256 9.75 -13.65 7.23
N ALA A 257 9.93 -14.24 6.05
CA ALA A 257 9.53 -15.61 5.75
C ALA A 257 10.30 -16.61 6.63
N ALA A 258 11.62 -16.42 6.78
CA ALA A 258 12.47 -17.32 7.56
C ALA A 258 12.13 -17.34 9.07
N VAL A 259 11.74 -16.20 9.66
CA VAL A 259 11.29 -16.16 11.07
C VAL A 259 9.84 -16.60 11.25
N GLY A 260 9.04 -16.55 10.18
CA GLY A 260 7.63 -16.94 10.16
C GLY A 260 6.68 -15.77 10.36
N TRP A 261 5.61 -15.74 9.56
CA TRP A 261 4.67 -14.62 9.48
C TRP A 261 3.97 -14.28 10.80
N GLN A 262 3.63 -15.28 11.61
CA GLN A 262 3.01 -15.05 12.92
C GLN A 262 3.94 -14.24 13.85
N GLN A 263 5.25 -14.55 13.83
CA GLN A 263 6.21 -13.79 14.62
C GLN A 263 6.38 -12.38 14.07
N VAL A 264 6.37 -12.21 12.74
CA VAL A 264 6.38 -10.88 12.11
C VAL A 264 5.19 -10.04 12.61
N GLU A 265 3.97 -10.57 12.55
CA GLU A 265 2.75 -9.93 13.07
C GLU A 265 2.91 -9.51 14.55
N GLN A 266 3.33 -10.44 15.42
CA GLN A 266 3.47 -10.18 16.85
C GLN A 266 4.50 -9.09 17.18
N THR A 267 5.59 -9.02 16.41
CA THR A 267 6.66 -8.04 16.66
C THR A 267 6.28 -6.60 16.28
N LEU A 268 5.08 -6.36 15.73
CA LEU A 268 4.54 -5.00 15.62
C LEU A 268 4.39 -4.31 17.00
N ASP A 269 4.17 -5.08 18.07
CA ASP A 269 4.09 -4.54 19.44
C ASP A 269 5.43 -3.94 19.91
N HIS A 270 6.57 -4.45 19.42
CA HIS A 270 7.89 -3.97 19.84
C HIS A 270 8.15 -2.49 19.52
N TYR A 271 7.39 -1.90 18.59
CA TYR A 271 7.50 -0.48 18.30
C TYR A 271 6.78 0.40 19.32
N GLN A 272 5.85 -0.14 20.12
CA GLN A 272 5.11 0.58 21.17
C GLN A 272 4.39 1.84 20.65
N ILE A 273 3.90 1.78 19.41
CA ILE A 273 3.16 2.88 18.74
C ILE A 273 1.69 2.50 18.50
N LEU A 274 1.41 1.22 18.25
CA LEU A 274 0.05 0.72 18.07
C LEU A 274 -0.64 0.58 19.44
N PRO A 275 -1.95 0.89 19.52
CA PRO A 275 -2.68 0.86 20.78
C PRO A 275 -3.06 -0.58 21.18
N ASN A 276 -3.31 -0.83 22.46
CA ASN A 276 -3.65 -2.18 22.95
C ASN A 276 -4.93 -2.74 22.30
N GLU A 277 -5.88 -1.88 21.96
CA GLU A 277 -7.12 -2.24 21.27
C GLU A 277 -6.86 -2.87 19.90
N PHE A 278 -5.80 -2.43 19.20
CA PHE A 278 -5.38 -3.04 17.95
C PHE A 278 -4.92 -4.49 18.15
N PHE A 279 -4.15 -4.77 19.19
CA PHE A 279 -3.67 -6.13 19.47
C PHE A 279 -4.76 -7.05 20.05
N ALA A 280 -5.73 -6.48 20.76
CA ALA A 280 -6.87 -7.22 21.28
C ALA A 280 -7.83 -7.67 20.16
N ASN A 281 -8.12 -6.79 19.21
CA ASN A 281 -8.97 -7.09 18.06
C ASN A 281 -8.73 -6.09 16.91
N SER A 282 -7.77 -6.41 16.06
CA SER A 282 -7.35 -5.59 14.91
C SER A 282 -8.49 -5.26 13.95
N LEU A 283 -9.37 -6.22 13.69
CA LEU A 283 -10.51 -6.06 12.79
C LEU A 283 -11.51 -5.04 13.34
N ALA A 284 -11.88 -5.17 14.62
CA ALA A 284 -12.78 -4.21 15.28
C ALA A 284 -12.13 -2.83 15.40
N HIS A 285 -10.84 -2.77 15.73
CA HIS A 285 -10.08 -1.52 15.79
C HIS A 285 -10.09 -0.79 14.44
N PHE A 286 -9.79 -1.49 13.34
CA PHE A 286 -9.82 -0.89 12.01
C PHE A 286 -11.23 -0.49 11.58
N ALA A 287 -12.25 -1.30 11.88
CA ALA A 287 -13.63 -0.96 11.57
C ALA A 287 -14.07 0.34 12.26
N ASN A 288 -13.75 0.50 13.54
CA ASN A 288 -14.02 1.74 14.28
C ASN A 288 -13.26 2.92 13.68
N LEU A 289 -11.95 2.76 13.45
CA LEU A 289 -11.13 3.79 12.81
C LEU A 289 -11.72 4.25 11.47
N ARG A 290 -12.10 3.29 10.62
CA ARG A 290 -12.70 3.57 9.32
C ARG A 290 -14.02 4.30 9.47
N ASN A 291 -14.89 3.86 10.37
CA ASN A 291 -16.16 4.52 10.61
C ASN A 291 -15.97 5.96 11.10
N ASP A 292 -15.07 6.19 12.06
CA ASP A 292 -14.81 7.52 12.60
C ASP A 292 -14.29 8.49 11.54
N LEU A 293 -13.41 8.03 10.65
CA LEU A 293 -12.79 8.88 9.61
C LEU A 293 -13.66 9.06 8.36
N LEU A 294 -14.52 8.10 8.03
CA LEU A 294 -15.33 8.12 6.81
C LEU A 294 -16.79 8.54 7.07
N ALA A 295 -17.32 8.38 8.29
CA ALA A 295 -18.65 8.87 8.65
C ALA A 295 -18.67 10.36 9.01
N ALA A 296 -17.51 10.99 9.21
CA ALA A 296 -17.38 12.44 9.41
C ALA A 296 -17.64 13.27 8.14
N THR A 297 -18.48 12.78 7.22
CA THR A 297 -18.83 13.41 5.94
C THR A 297 -20.33 13.63 5.80
#